data_AF-A0A9N9TST1-F1
#
_entry.id   AF-A0A9N9TST1-F1
#
_cell.length_a   1.000
_cell.length_b   1.000
_cell.length_c   1.000
_cell.angle_alpha   90.00
_cell.angle_beta   90.00
_cell.angle_gamma   90.00
#
_symmetry.space_group_name_H-M   'P 1'
#
loop_
_entity.id
_entity.type
_entity.pdbx_description
1 polymer ?
#
loop_
_entity_poly.entity_id
_entity_poly.type
_entity_poly.pdbx_seq_one_letter_code
_entity_poly.pdbx_strand_id
1 'polypeptide(L)'
;MGKIKIKNNGQQLTASVSKAATKGKIVKVKEKLKKRFKINFQADAIKECNLKPDLLKDEVKKKSNTYKSLKLSKQIDNKPIKKKDKLTLKKSLLMKKVDAAKQLKKEEKIKEKRKKISIIGDTNPLHDALPSLESLMENKKKVKFEDSEKTKKKKAIEKASQRKKKNFNNIDFFKRAINDKSFKKNPFEIISNHIQAVVNKERDNASS
;
A
#
# COMPACT_ATOMS: atom_id res chain seq x y z
N MET A 1 76.34 -15.56 -6.07
CA MET A 1 76.75 -15.44 -4.65
C MET A 1 75.82 -14.47 -3.94
N GLY A 2 75.44 -14.74 -2.69
CA GLY A 2 74.57 -13.87 -1.89
C GLY A 2 73.50 -14.64 -1.10
N LYS A 3 73.94 -15.46 -0.13
CA LYS A 3 73.05 -16.19 0.80
C LYS A 3 72.89 -15.36 2.07
N ILE A 4 71.68 -14.92 2.40
CA ILE A 4 71.35 -14.39 3.73
C ILE A 4 70.85 -15.56 4.58
N LYS A 5 71.66 -15.93 5.58
CA LYS A 5 71.36 -16.92 6.62
C LYS A 5 70.57 -16.23 7.73
N ILE A 6 69.39 -16.75 8.04
CA ILE A 6 68.76 -16.56 9.35
C ILE A 6 68.83 -17.91 10.06
N LYS A 7 69.71 -18.01 11.06
CA LYS A 7 69.76 -19.16 11.99
C LYS A 7 68.63 -18.95 13.01
N ASN A 8 67.63 -19.82 13.00
CA ASN A 8 66.79 -20.04 14.16
C ASN A 8 67.20 -21.37 14.79
N ASN A 9 67.58 -21.29 16.06
CA ASN A 9 68.01 -22.41 16.88
C ASN A 9 66.86 -23.40 17.08
N GLY A 10 67.27 -24.65 17.31
CA GLY A 10 66.44 -25.83 17.21
C GLY A 10 65.20 -25.77 18.08
N GLN A 11 64.09 -26.17 17.45
CA GLN A 11 63.31 -27.32 17.90
C GLN A 11 62.53 -27.79 16.66
N GLN A 12 62.90 -28.96 16.15
CA GLN A 12 62.04 -29.68 15.23
C GLN A 12 60.85 -30.19 16.04
N LEU A 13 59.67 -29.59 15.81
CA LEU A 13 58.40 -30.25 16.12
C LEU A 13 57.74 -30.58 14.79
N THR A 14 57.93 -31.81 14.34
CA THR A 14 57.18 -32.38 13.22
C THR A 14 55.75 -32.63 13.69
N ALA A 15 54.86 -31.66 13.50
CA ALA A 15 53.43 -31.89 13.60
C ALA A 15 52.88 -32.17 12.19
N SER A 16 52.77 -33.44 11.83
CA SER A 16 51.97 -33.88 10.69
C SER A 16 50.49 -33.66 11.01
N VAL A 17 49.99 -32.45 10.80
CA VAL A 17 48.54 -32.18 10.85
C VAL A 17 47.96 -32.65 9.53
N SER A 18 47.28 -33.79 9.57
CA SER A 18 46.56 -34.35 8.43
C SER A 18 45.64 -33.30 7.81
N LYS A 19 45.67 -33.18 6.46
CA LYS A 19 44.83 -32.26 5.67
C LYS A 19 43.32 -32.43 5.92
N ALA A 20 42.90 -33.52 6.57
CA ALA A 20 41.52 -33.77 6.97
C ALA A 20 41.09 -32.95 8.21
N ALA A 21 41.98 -32.74 9.19
CA ALA A 21 41.66 -32.06 10.45
C ALA A 21 41.45 -30.54 10.28
N THR A 22 42.12 -29.92 9.31
CA THR A 22 41.99 -28.48 9.01
C THR A 22 40.72 -28.18 8.21
N LYS A 23 40.29 -29.07 7.30
CA LYS A 23 39.03 -28.92 6.55
C LYS A 23 37.81 -28.93 7.47
N GLY A 24 37.74 -29.86 8.43
CA GLY A 24 36.62 -29.93 9.39
C GLY A 24 36.51 -28.69 10.29
N LYS A 25 37.64 -28.16 10.77
CA LYS A 25 37.67 -26.92 11.58
C LYS A 25 37.28 -25.67 10.76
N ILE A 26 37.72 -25.57 9.50
CA ILE A 26 37.35 -24.45 8.61
C ILE A 26 35.85 -24.49 8.25
N VAL A 27 35.29 -25.67 8.01
CA VAL A 27 33.84 -25.84 7.76
C VAL A 27 33.03 -25.42 8.99
N LYS A 28 33.42 -25.87 10.19
CA LYS A 28 32.71 -25.56 11.44
C LYS A 28 32.79 -24.07 11.81
N VAL A 29 33.91 -23.39 11.50
CA VAL A 29 34.05 -21.92 11.66
C VAL A 29 33.21 -21.15 10.64
N LYS A 30 33.17 -21.59 9.37
CA LYS A 30 32.30 -20.99 8.34
C LYS A 30 30.81 -21.17 8.66
N GLU A 31 30.43 -22.30 9.26
CA GLU A 31 29.06 -22.60 9.66
C GLU A 31 28.63 -21.82 10.91
N LYS A 32 29.53 -21.66 11.91
CA LYS A 32 29.33 -20.75 13.05
C LYS A 32 29.21 -19.29 12.62
N LEU A 33 30.00 -18.84 11.64
CA LEU A 33 29.89 -17.49 11.07
C LEU A 33 28.61 -17.30 10.23
N LYS A 34 28.16 -18.31 9.47
CA LYS A 34 26.86 -18.31 8.77
C LYS A 34 25.67 -18.26 9.73
N LYS A 35 25.77 -18.87 10.92
CA LYS A 35 24.74 -18.82 11.97
C LYS A 35 24.74 -17.48 12.71
N ARG A 36 25.90 -16.83 12.90
CA ARG A 36 26.01 -15.51 13.57
C ARG A 36 25.72 -14.30 12.65
N PHE A 37 25.92 -14.42 11.33
CA PHE A 37 25.67 -13.35 10.36
C PHE A 37 24.38 -13.56 9.54
N LYS A 38 23.39 -14.28 10.09
CA LYS A 38 22.02 -14.28 9.56
C LYS A 38 21.28 -12.99 9.93
N ILE A 39 21.99 -11.87 9.84
CA ILE A 39 21.46 -10.53 9.94
C ILE A 39 21.17 -10.15 8.50
N ASN A 40 19.90 -10.17 8.13
CA ASN A 40 19.49 -9.60 6.85
C ASN A 40 19.71 -8.09 6.99
N PHE A 41 20.92 -7.61 6.71
CA PHE A 41 21.31 -6.20 6.85
C PHE A 41 20.37 -5.26 6.12
N GLN A 42 19.68 -5.76 5.09
CA GLN A 42 18.68 -5.05 4.33
C GLN A 42 17.30 -4.99 5.00
N ALA A 43 16.96 -5.92 5.90
CA ALA A 43 15.72 -5.93 6.68
C ALA A 43 15.89 -5.22 8.03
N ASP A 44 17.06 -5.36 8.68
CA ASP A 44 17.29 -4.82 10.02
C ASP A 44 17.58 -3.30 9.99
N ALA A 45 18.23 -2.79 8.93
CA ALA A 45 18.34 -1.35 8.70
C ALA A 45 16.98 -0.67 8.35
N ILE A 46 16.00 -1.46 7.87
CA ILE A 46 14.63 -0.99 7.61
C ILE A 46 13.80 -1.02 8.91
N LYS A 47 14.10 -1.91 9.87
CA LYS A 47 13.37 -2.00 11.15
C LYS A 47 13.63 -0.83 12.11
N GLU A 48 14.86 -0.30 12.16
CA GLU A 48 15.15 0.90 12.97
C GLU A 48 14.51 2.18 12.39
N CYS A 49 14.04 2.10 11.15
CA CYS A 49 13.24 3.13 10.53
C CYS A 49 11.77 2.70 10.59
N ASN A 50 11.01 3.08 11.63
CA ASN A 50 9.55 2.87 11.71
C ASN A 50 8.81 3.32 10.43
N LEU A 51 8.77 2.47 9.42
CA LEU A 51 8.32 2.75 8.07
C LEU A 51 7.53 1.53 7.60
N LYS A 52 6.36 1.74 7.01
CA LYS A 52 5.65 0.65 6.35
C LYS A 52 6.53 0.11 5.21
N PRO A 53 6.98 -1.15 5.28
CA PRO A 53 8.00 -1.67 4.36
C PRO A 53 7.49 -1.80 2.93
N ASP A 54 6.18 -1.79 2.71
CA ASP A 54 5.59 -2.16 1.42
C ASP A 54 5.51 -0.99 0.43
N LEU A 55 5.30 0.25 0.89
CA LEU A 55 5.28 1.45 0.02
C LEU A 55 6.68 1.86 -0.45
N LEU A 56 7.70 1.70 0.40
CA LEU A 56 9.10 2.03 0.07
C LEU A 56 9.74 1.06 -0.90
N LYS A 57 9.32 -0.20 -0.89
CA LYS A 57 9.90 -1.22 -1.77
C LYS A 57 9.69 -0.84 -3.22
N ASP A 58 8.55 -0.28 -3.59
CA ASP A 58 8.22 -0.11 -5.00
C ASP A 58 8.75 1.21 -5.56
N GLU A 59 8.71 2.30 -4.80
CA GLU A 59 9.31 3.56 -5.25
C GLU A 59 10.85 3.55 -5.24
N VAL A 60 11.49 2.94 -4.22
CA VAL A 60 12.95 2.85 -4.16
C VAL A 60 13.49 1.85 -5.20
N LYS A 61 12.75 0.78 -5.51
CA LYS A 61 13.10 -0.12 -6.63
C LYS A 61 12.96 0.58 -7.98
N LYS A 62 11.93 1.41 -8.18
CA LYS A 62 11.75 2.19 -9.43
C LYS A 62 12.87 3.23 -9.63
N LYS A 63 13.30 3.92 -8.56
CA LYS A 63 14.31 4.99 -8.63
C LYS A 63 15.77 4.49 -8.67
N SER A 64 16.06 3.24 -8.27
CA SER A 64 17.43 2.74 -8.18
C SER A 64 17.70 1.53 -9.08
N ASN A 65 18.59 1.69 -10.05
CA ASN A 65 19.05 0.60 -10.92
C ASN A 65 19.60 -0.57 -10.09
N THR A 66 19.20 -1.79 -10.44
CA THR A 66 19.68 -3.01 -9.79
C THR A 66 21.19 -3.19 -9.95
N TYR A 67 21.82 -3.86 -8.98
CA TYR A 67 23.24 -4.20 -9.06
C TYR A 67 23.58 -4.95 -10.36
N LYS A 68 22.70 -5.86 -10.82
CA LYS A 68 22.90 -6.64 -12.04
C LYS A 68 22.95 -5.76 -13.30
N SER A 69 22.06 -4.77 -13.44
CA SER A 69 22.03 -3.88 -14.60
C SER A 69 23.21 -2.92 -14.62
N LEU A 70 23.60 -2.35 -13.48
CA LEU A 70 24.80 -1.51 -13.36
C LEU A 70 26.10 -2.29 -13.55
N LYS A 71 26.10 -3.58 -13.18
CA LYS A 71 27.24 -4.46 -13.43
C LYS A 71 27.36 -4.69 -14.94
N LEU A 72 26.26 -4.99 -15.62
CA LEU A 72 26.25 -5.23 -17.06
C LEU A 72 26.69 -3.98 -17.83
N SER A 73 26.19 -2.80 -17.46
CA SER A 73 26.57 -1.53 -18.10
C SER A 73 28.04 -1.14 -17.90
N LYS A 74 28.70 -1.64 -16.84
CA LYS A 74 30.12 -1.39 -16.56
C LYS A 74 31.04 -2.49 -17.08
N GLN A 75 30.49 -3.61 -17.54
CA GLN A 75 31.24 -4.61 -18.30
C GLN A 75 31.33 -4.15 -19.75
N ILE A 76 32.15 -3.12 -19.97
CA ILE A 76 32.57 -2.73 -21.31
C ILE A 76 33.52 -3.84 -21.80
N ASP A 77 33.24 -4.41 -22.97
CA ASP A 77 34.03 -5.47 -23.64
C ASP A 77 34.04 -6.86 -22.98
N ASN A 78 32.94 -7.31 -22.37
CA ASN A 78 32.82 -8.66 -21.77
C ASN A 78 33.84 -9.01 -20.67
N LYS A 79 34.67 -8.05 -20.24
CA LYS A 79 35.69 -8.27 -19.21
C LYS A 79 35.06 -8.40 -17.82
N PRO A 80 35.55 -9.31 -16.96
CA PRO A 80 35.04 -9.44 -15.60
C PRO A 80 35.46 -8.24 -14.75
N ILE A 81 34.49 -7.63 -14.06
CA ILE A 81 34.73 -6.49 -13.17
C ILE A 81 35.67 -6.88 -12.02
N LYS A 82 36.68 -6.05 -11.73
CA LYS A 82 37.60 -6.26 -10.61
C LYS A 82 36.86 -6.27 -9.27
N LYS A 83 37.39 -7.01 -8.28
CA LYS A 83 36.79 -7.10 -6.93
C LYS A 83 36.62 -5.73 -6.26
N LYS A 84 37.58 -4.83 -6.46
CA LYS A 84 37.54 -3.45 -5.94
C LYS A 84 36.36 -2.67 -6.52
N ASP A 85 36.22 -2.67 -7.85
CA ASP A 85 35.13 -1.97 -8.55
C ASP A 85 33.75 -2.55 -8.23
N LYS A 86 33.68 -3.87 -7.99
CA LYS A 86 32.46 -4.51 -7.50
C LYS A 86 32.08 -4.02 -6.10
N LEU A 87 33.04 -3.81 -5.22
CA LEU A 87 32.80 -3.31 -3.86
C LEU A 87 32.37 -1.83 -3.88
N THR A 88 33.02 -0.99 -4.67
CA THR A 88 32.66 0.44 -4.81
C THR A 88 31.27 0.60 -5.41
N LEU A 89 30.93 -0.20 -6.42
CA LEU A 89 29.59 -0.23 -7.01
C LEU A 89 28.54 -0.59 -5.96
N LYS A 90 28.75 -1.67 -5.19
CA LYS A 90 27.85 -2.06 -4.11
C LYS A 90 27.67 -0.96 -3.07
N LYS A 91 28.77 -0.33 -2.62
CA LYS A 91 28.74 0.79 -1.68
C LYS A 91 27.95 1.96 -2.25
N SER A 92 28.23 2.38 -3.48
CA SER A 92 27.51 3.49 -4.13
C SER A 92 26.02 3.23 -4.27
N LEU A 93 25.62 2.00 -4.62
CA LEU A 93 24.22 1.61 -4.75
C LEU A 93 23.51 1.59 -3.40
N LEU A 94 24.21 1.14 -2.34
CA LEU A 94 23.68 1.19 -0.99
C LEU A 94 23.47 2.64 -0.52
N MET A 95 24.47 3.52 -0.71
CA MET A 95 24.34 4.94 -0.35
C MET A 95 23.18 5.60 -1.10
N LYS A 96 23.07 5.38 -2.42
CA LYS A 96 21.93 5.89 -3.21
C LYS A 96 20.57 5.41 -2.68
N LYS A 97 20.47 4.16 -2.22
CA LYS A 97 19.23 3.64 -1.61
C LYS A 97 18.90 4.30 -0.28
N VAL A 98 19.92 4.52 0.56
CA VAL A 98 19.75 5.21 1.84
C VAL A 98 19.31 6.66 1.63
N ASP A 99 19.92 7.35 0.67
CA ASP A 99 19.58 8.74 0.35
C ASP A 99 18.16 8.86 -0.22
N ALA A 100 17.79 7.95 -1.15
CA ALA A 100 16.42 7.87 -1.67
C ALA A 100 15.40 7.63 -0.54
N ALA A 101 15.69 6.73 0.40
CA ALA A 101 14.80 6.48 1.54
C ALA A 101 14.67 7.69 2.46
N LYS A 102 15.76 8.45 2.68
CA LYS A 102 15.72 9.70 3.46
C LYS A 102 14.90 10.78 2.77
N GLN A 103 15.01 10.91 1.44
CA GLN A 103 14.22 11.87 0.65
C GLN A 103 12.73 11.55 0.74
N LEU A 104 12.35 10.29 0.52
CA LEU A 104 10.95 9.84 0.63
C LEU A 104 10.37 10.15 2.02
N LYS A 105 11.11 9.90 3.10
CA LYS A 105 10.67 10.30 4.46
C LYS A 105 10.42 11.79 4.62
N LYS A 106 11.29 12.62 4.05
CA LYS A 106 11.14 14.08 4.12
C LYS A 106 9.91 14.52 3.34
N GLU A 107 9.72 13.96 2.14
CA GLU A 107 8.55 14.21 1.30
C GLU A 107 7.26 13.78 2.00
N GLU A 108 7.20 12.60 2.59
CA GLU A 108 6.03 12.12 3.36
C GLU A 108 5.65 13.08 4.49
N LYS A 109 6.62 13.52 5.30
CA LYS A 109 6.38 14.49 6.38
C LYS A 109 5.87 15.83 5.85
N ILE A 110 6.38 16.28 4.70
CA ILE A 110 5.93 17.52 4.07
C ILE A 110 4.49 17.35 3.54
N LYS A 111 4.18 16.22 2.88
CA LYS A 111 2.84 15.90 2.41
C LYS A 111 1.82 15.86 3.55
N GLU A 112 2.17 15.25 4.68
CA GLU A 112 1.30 15.23 5.87
C GLU A 112 1.03 16.62 6.43
N LYS A 113 2.03 17.51 6.43
CA LYS A 113 1.84 18.91 6.84
C LYS A 113 0.94 19.66 5.86
N ARG A 114 1.19 19.53 4.55
CA ARG A 114 0.38 20.15 3.48
C ARG A 114 -1.09 19.74 3.54
N LYS A 115 -1.37 18.47 3.82
CA LYS A 115 -2.75 17.96 3.98
C LYS A 115 -3.55 18.65 5.10
N LYS A 116 -2.88 19.21 6.11
CA LYS A 116 -3.52 19.84 7.27
C LYS A 116 -3.69 21.35 7.10
N ILE A 117 -2.97 21.98 6.18
CA ILE A 117 -2.97 23.43 5.97
C ILE A 117 -4.05 23.78 4.95
N SER A 118 -4.74 24.91 5.15
CA SER A 118 -5.69 25.44 4.16
C SER A 118 -4.97 25.75 2.84
N ILE A 119 -5.59 25.37 1.72
CA ILE A 119 -5.00 25.33 0.36
C ILE A 119 -4.88 26.73 -0.27
N ILE A 120 -4.58 27.77 0.52
CA ILE A 120 -4.46 29.13 -0.01
C ILE A 120 -3.02 29.34 -0.47
N GLY A 121 -2.77 29.22 -1.78
CA GLY A 121 -1.51 29.58 -2.43
C GLY A 121 -0.50 28.45 -2.70
N ASP A 122 -0.59 27.29 -2.02
CA ASP A 122 0.23 26.11 -2.34
C ASP A 122 -0.51 25.19 -3.32
N THR A 123 0.04 24.98 -4.52
CA THR A 123 -0.51 24.08 -5.55
C THR A 123 0.01 22.65 -5.43
N ASN A 124 1.02 22.39 -4.61
CA ASN A 124 1.58 21.04 -4.42
C ASN A 124 0.56 20.00 -3.94
N PRO A 125 -0.41 20.31 -3.06
CA PRO A 125 -1.46 19.36 -2.68
C PRO A 125 -2.26 18.84 -3.88
N LEU A 126 -2.45 19.66 -4.92
CA LEU A 126 -3.14 19.24 -6.14
C LEU A 126 -2.32 18.22 -6.91
N HIS A 127 -1.01 18.47 -7.08
CA HIS A 127 -0.10 17.54 -7.75
C HIS A 127 0.06 16.22 -6.98
N ASP A 128 0.10 16.27 -5.65
CA ASP A 128 0.19 15.09 -4.78
C ASP A 128 -1.09 14.24 -4.80
N ALA A 129 -2.24 14.83 -5.11
CA ALA A 129 -3.52 14.15 -5.23
C ALA A 129 -3.70 13.43 -6.58
N LEU A 130 -2.80 13.64 -7.55
CA LEU A 130 -2.90 13.00 -8.86
C LEU A 130 -2.34 11.58 -8.83
N PRO A 131 -2.99 10.61 -9.51
CA PRO A 131 -2.41 9.30 -9.74
C PRO A 131 -1.16 9.41 -10.63
N SER A 132 -0.16 8.57 -10.35
CA SER A 132 1.04 8.51 -11.20
C SER A 132 0.69 8.05 -12.62
N LEU A 133 1.42 8.55 -13.62
CA LEU A 133 1.22 8.18 -15.02
C LEU A 133 1.32 6.65 -15.25
N GLU A 134 2.27 6.00 -14.56
CA GLU A 134 2.42 4.53 -14.60
C GLU A 134 1.15 3.83 -14.10
N SER A 135 0.60 4.29 -12.97
CA SER A 135 -0.66 3.77 -12.44
C SER A 135 -1.82 3.99 -13.42
N LEU A 136 -1.87 5.14 -14.09
CA LEU A 136 -2.88 5.40 -15.11
C LEU A 136 -2.73 4.47 -16.32
N MET A 137 -1.49 4.18 -16.74
CA MET A 137 -1.19 3.27 -17.85
C MET A 137 -1.50 1.80 -17.51
N GLU A 138 -1.23 1.37 -16.28
CA GLU A 138 -1.61 0.04 -15.77
C GLU A 138 -3.14 -0.10 -15.69
N ASN A 139 -3.83 0.95 -15.24
CA ASN A 139 -5.28 0.97 -15.11
C ASN A 139 -6.02 1.02 -16.45
N LYS A 140 -5.46 1.66 -17.49
CA LYS A 140 -6.07 1.70 -18.84
C LYS A 140 -6.42 0.32 -19.41
N LYS A 141 -5.71 -0.74 -19.01
CA LYS A 141 -5.99 -2.13 -19.44
C LYS A 141 -7.14 -2.79 -18.67
N LYS A 142 -7.59 -2.20 -17.56
CA LYS A 142 -8.60 -2.74 -16.64
C LYS A 142 -9.79 -1.81 -16.40
N VAL A 143 -9.81 -0.60 -16.96
CA VAL A 143 -11.01 0.24 -16.95
C VAL A 143 -12.01 -0.37 -17.92
N LYS A 144 -12.76 -1.38 -17.45
CA LYS A 144 -14.18 -1.40 -17.76
C LYS A 144 -14.69 -0.11 -17.14
N PHE A 145 -15.27 0.77 -17.96
CA PHE A 145 -16.19 1.76 -17.44
C PHE A 145 -17.32 0.93 -16.81
N GLU A 146 -17.15 0.58 -15.54
CA GLU A 146 -18.28 0.18 -14.72
C GLU A 146 -19.15 1.42 -14.73
N ASP A 147 -20.24 1.36 -15.50
CA ASP A 147 -21.34 2.30 -15.40
C ASP A 147 -21.65 2.39 -13.92
N SER A 148 -21.17 3.46 -13.28
CA SER A 148 -21.35 3.71 -11.86
C SER A 148 -22.78 3.34 -11.53
N GLU A 149 -22.97 2.31 -10.70
CA GLU A 149 -24.29 1.81 -10.32
C GLU A 149 -25.20 3.01 -10.19
N LYS A 150 -26.19 3.13 -11.10
CA LYS A 150 -26.99 4.33 -11.27
C LYS A 150 -27.55 4.67 -9.89
N THR A 151 -26.89 5.58 -9.17
CA THR A 151 -27.38 6.08 -7.89
C THR A 151 -28.74 6.63 -8.24
N LYS A 152 -29.80 5.95 -7.77
CA LYS A 152 -31.18 6.32 -8.11
C LYS A 152 -31.29 7.80 -7.81
N LYS A 153 -31.35 8.63 -8.87
CA LYS A 153 -31.35 10.08 -8.72
C LYS A 153 -32.46 10.40 -7.74
N LYS A 154 -32.17 11.18 -6.69
CA LYS A 154 -33.19 11.60 -5.73
C LYS A 154 -34.35 12.16 -6.55
N LYS A 155 -35.54 11.56 -6.41
CA LYS A 155 -36.71 11.96 -7.19
C LYS A 155 -36.88 13.47 -7.03
N ALA A 156 -37.04 14.17 -8.15
CA ALA A 156 -37.22 15.62 -8.13
C ALA A 156 -38.40 15.98 -7.23
N ILE A 157 -38.29 17.12 -6.53
CA ILE A 157 -39.37 17.62 -5.68
C ILE A 157 -40.63 17.75 -6.55
N GLU A 158 -41.74 17.19 -6.06
CA GLU A 158 -43.03 17.25 -6.77
C GLU A 158 -43.46 18.70 -7.02
N LYS A 159 -44.15 18.92 -8.15
CA LYS A 159 -44.64 20.25 -8.53
C LYS A 159 -45.50 20.83 -7.40
N ALA A 160 -45.39 22.15 -7.16
CA ALA A 160 -46.13 22.82 -6.08
C ALA A 160 -47.65 22.56 -6.11
N SER A 161 -48.25 22.52 -7.30
CA SER A 161 -49.67 22.18 -7.49
C SER A 161 -50.02 20.77 -7.00
N GLN A 162 -49.17 19.77 -7.29
CA GLN A 162 -49.39 18.40 -6.82
C GLN A 162 -49.28 18.29 -5.30
N ARG A 163 -48.32 18.98 -4.70
CA ARG A 163 -48.18 19.05 -3.23
C ARG A 163 -49.42 19.68 -2.59
N LYS A 164 -49.91 20.80 -3.15
CA LYS A 164 -51.14 21.46 -2.69
C LYS A 164 -52.33 20.50 -2.77
N LYS A 165 -52.51 19.80 -3.89
CA LYS A 165 -53.60 18.81 -4.07
C LYS A 165 -53.51 17.65 -3.06
N LYS A 166 -52.32 17.08 -2.85
CA LYS A 166 -52.09 16.04 -1.84
C LYS A 166 -52.43 16.53 -0.44
N ASN A 167 -52.05 17.76 -0.10
CA ASN A 167 -52.35 18.34 1.21
C ASN A 167 -53.87 18.51 1.41
N PHE A 168 -54.61 19.02 0.42
CA PHE A 168 -56.08 19.10 0.52
C PHE A 168 -56.73 17.73 0.65
N ASN A 169 -56.30 16.75 -0.16
CA ASN A 169 -56.82 15.39 -0.06
C ASN A 169 -56.56 14.80 1.34
N ASN A 170 -55.39 15.05 1.93
CA ASN A 170 -55.06 14.61 3.27
C ASN A 170 -55.94 15.29 4.32
N ILE A 171 -56.14 16.61 4.23
CA ILE A 171 -57.03 17.35 5.14
C ILE A 171 -58.45 16.79 5.07
N ASP A 172 -58.98 16.58 3.87
CA ASP A 172 -60.32 16.03 3.68
C ASP A 172 -60.44 14.60 4.20
N PHE A 173 -59.41 13.78 3.99
CA PHE A 173 -59.31 12.43 4.54
C PHE A 173 -59.33 12.45 6.08
N PHE A 174 -58.53 13.29 6.72
CA PHE A 174 -58.49 13.41 8.17
C PHE A 174 -59.82 13.90 8.75
N LYS A 175 -60.46 14.88 8.11
CA LYS A 175 -61.80 15.33 8.53
C LYS A 175 -62.80 14.18 8.50
N ARG A 176 -62.79 13.35 7.45
CA ARG A 176 -63.66 12.16 7.35
C ARG A 176 -63.33 11.14 8.44
N ALA A 177 -62.06 10.82 8.64
CA ALA A 177 -61.62 9.85 9.64
C ALA A 177 -62.02 10.28 11.07
N ILE A 178 -61.80 11.55 11.42
CA ILE A 178 -62.17 12.08 12.75
C ILE A 178 -63.69 12.07 12.95
N ASN A 179 -64.48 12.24 11.89
CA ASN A 179 -65.94 12.20 11.97
C ASN A 179 -66.53 10.78 12.03
N ASP A 180 -65.75 9.76 11.67
CA ASP A 180 -66.22 8.37 11.69
C ASP A 180 -66.35 7.83 13.13
N LYS A 181 -67.49 7.19 13.40
CA LYS A 181 -67.79 6.57 14.69
C LYS A 181 -66.87 5.38 14.96
N SER A 182 -66.46 4.64 13.92
CA SER A 182 -65.58 3.48 14.06
C SER A 182 -64.19 3.89 14.55
N PHE A 183 -63.64 4.94 13.94
CA PHE A 183 -62.34 5.52 14.28
C PHE A 183 -62.32 6.17 15.68
N LYS A 184 -63.41 6.84 16.09
CA LYS A 184 -63.53 7.40 17.45
C LYS A 184 -63.53 6.33 18.54
N LYS A 185 -64.11 5.15 18.28
CA LYS A 185 -64.20 4.05 19.25
C LYS A 185 -62.85 3.38 19.47
N ASN A 186 -62.16 3.02 18.39
CA ASN A 186 -60.86 2.33 18.47
C ASN A 186 -59.96 2.72 17.29
N PRO A 187 -59.20 3.83 17.38
CA PRO A 187 -58.41 4.33 16.26
C PRO A 187 -57.25 3.39 15.91
N PHE A 188 -56.65 2.71 16.90
CA PHE A 188 -55.51 1.84 16.69
C PHE A 188 -55.87 0.61 15.85
N GLU A 189 -57.03 0.00 16.10
CA GLU A 189 -57.52 -1.16 15.35
C GLU A 189 -57.80 -0.79 13.89
N ILE A 190 -58.46 0.34 13.64
CA ILE A 190 -58.72 0.83 12.28
C ILE A 190 -57.42 1.12 11.53
N ILE A 191 -56.43 1.74 12.18
CA ILE A 191 -55.11 1.99 11.59
C ILE A 191 -54.39 0.67 11.27
N SER A 192 -54.41 -0.29 12.19
CA SER A 192 -53.81 -1.62 11.98
C SER A 192 -54.41 -2.33 10.77
N ASN A 193 -55.75 -2.36 10.68
CA ASN A 193 -56.46 -2.95 9.56
C ASN A 193 -56.13 -2.25 8.24
N HIS A 194 -56.01 -0.92 8.25
CA HIS A 194 -55.62 -0.14 7.06
C HIS A 194 -54.20 -0.49 6.60
N ILE A 195 -53.24 -0.56 7.52
CA ILE A 195 -51.85 -0.94 7.20
C ILE A 195 -51.82 -2.35 6.60
N GLN A 196 -52.53 -3.31 7.21
CA GLN A 196 -52.60 -4.68 6.70
C GLN A 196 -53.19 -4.74 5.29
N ALA A 197 -54.24 -3.97 5.02
CA ALA A 197 -54.84 -3.87 3.68
C ALA A 197 -53.86 -3.27 2.65
N VAL A 198 -53.11 -2.22 3.01
CA VAL A 198 -52.09 -1.61 2.13
C VAL A 198 -50.98 -2.59 1.81
N VAL A 199 -50.46 -3.30 2.81
CA VAL A 199 -49.39 -4.29 2.62
C VAL A 199 -49.84 -5.44 1.72
N ASN A 200 -51.06 -5.94 1.91
CA ASN A 200 -51.61 -7.00 1.05
C ASN A 200 -51.74 -6.54 -0.40
N LYS A 201 -52.26 -5.31 -0.62
CA LYS A 201 -52.37 -4.73 -1.96
C LYS A 201 -51.00 -4.56 -2.64
N GLU A 202 -49.97 -4.15 -1.90
CA GLU A 202 -48.61 -4.04 -2.45
C GLU A 202 -48.03 -5.41 -2.83
N ARG A 203 -48.31 -6.45 -2.04
CA ARG A 203 -47.93 -7.84 -2.37
C ARG A 203 -48.62 -8.32 -3.65
N ASP A 204 -49.93 -8.11 -3.76
CA ASP A 204 -50.72 -8.53 -4.93
C ASP A 204 -50.23 -7.84 -6.22
N ASN A 205 -49.93 -6.54 -6.15
CA ASN A 205 -49.36 -5.77 -7.26
C ASN A 205 -47.93 -6.19 -7.65
N ALA A 206 -47.17 -6.83 -6.73
CA ALA A 206 -45.83 -7.33 -7.02
C ALA A 206 -45.85 -8.74 -7.62
N SER A 207 -46.96 -9.47 -7.47
CA SER A 207 -47.18 -10.81 -8.03
C SER A 207 -47.92 -10.84 -9.38
N SER A 208 -48.45 -9.70 -9.85
CA SER A 208 -48.98 -9.49 -11.21
C SER A 208 -47.97 -8.79 -12.11
#